data_AF-D0LRJ4-F1
#
_entry.id   AF-D0LRJ4-F1
#
_cell.length_a   1.000
_cell.length_b   1.000
_cell.length_c   1.000
_cell.angle_alpha   90.00
_cell.angle_beta   90.00
_cell.angle_gamma   90.00
#
_symmetry.space_group_name_H-M   'P 1'
#
loop_
_entity.id
_entity.type
_entity.pdbx_description
1 polymer ?
#
loop_
_entity_poly.entity_id
_entity_poly.type
_entity_poly.pdbx_seq_one_letter_code
_entity_poly.pdbx_strand_id
1 'polypeptide(L)'
;MLELVEFPHLPSGDPAQAVSALIRLCREMPAQGEQFRFFRKRAKDLRLWDDQLILGTLAFLDMEKTGNIRPSQFARQVGKLRPEEKARDVFTERLWEVNPLLFRSVVTQLKEQVHSRDELIKHIHSFAYRGKQPTRPQLENWLHLALGLRVLKMVGIALDLDDRGKALVARASDFDVEEFLADMAGEAGEDGGEDFDEDAEFSAEGDDADGGDETAEAPAAAAPASAPAAAASAPRPAAKAAPGGAAAADGGEGLDLSALASPRGRERPVEVHRFAGQAVFDDEILAETTRRVAAWWGEQSPEMQRLSAEDFGFSSEAWMESGDELLYRIAVAAALSFRLQRGREGVMKAFEALDQGGVLGDLYYGTAPDELPNAVDAQALMLASLIARRCAEAPELAATLEKQQSASDAFGVLEQALGRGLLRIELFWMMAALADVGALRFPDLGDYLALPRRLVRDTLFRLGYLATPYAHDAASLVPAAREAHRAADGATRADEVLLAFALKAGCAYGCAHRRSCEYACRERAE
;
A
#
# COMPACT_ATOMS: atom_id res chain seq x y z
N MET A 1 6.32 -1.12 31.83
CA MET A 1 4.97 -1.19 31.21
C MET A 1 5.06 -1.61 29.74
N LEU A 2 4.09 -2.37 29.23
CA LEU A 2 4.11 -2.84 27.83
C LEU A 2 3.33 -1.87 26.93
N GLU A 3 3.95 -1.40 25.85
CA GLU A 3 3.25 -0.78 24.73
C GLU A 3 3.13 -1.80 23.59
N LEU A 4 2.15 -2.68 23.69
CA LEU A 4 1.90 -3.67 22.65
C LEU A 4 1.35 -2.97 21.41
N VAL A 5 2.05 -3.12 20.29
CA VAL A 5 1.60 -2.62 18.98
C VAL A 5 1.07 -3.74 18.07
N GLU A 6 1.38 -5.00 18.39
CA GLU A 6 0.91 -6.17 17.65
C GLU A 6 -0.31 -6.77 18.32
N PHE A 7 -1.47 -6.58 17.70
CA PHE A 7 -2.74 -7.10 18.19
C PHE A 7 -3.12 -8.40 17.46
N PRO A 8 -3.96 -9.25 18.10
CA PRO A 8 -4.42 -10.49 17.49
C PRO A 8 -4.98 -10.27 16.09
N HIS A 9 -4.51 -11.06 15.13
CA HIS A 9 -5.12 -11.09 13.82
C HIS A 9 -6.49 -11.77 13.93
N LEU A 10 -7.53 -11.07 13.50
CA LEU A 10 -8.89 -11.57 13.46
C LEU A 10 -9.27 -11.81 12.00
N PRO A 11 -9.80 -13.00 11.66
CA PRO A 11 -10.14 -13.35 10.29
C PRO A 11 -11.14 -12.34 9.72
N SER A 12 -11.03 -12.06 8.43
CA SER A 12 -11.98 -11.21 7.71
C SER A 12 -13.40 -11.78 7.85
N GLY A 13 -14.27 -11.03 8.52
CA GLY A 13 -15.61 -11.50 8.87
C GLY A 13 -16.27 -10.65 9.95
N ASP A 14 -17.22 -11.25 10.67
CA ASP A 14 -17.90 -10.64 11.81
C ASP A 14 -16.93 -10.52 13.01
N PRO A 15 -16.57 -9.29 13.45
CA PRO A 15 -15.67 -9.08 14.57
C PRO A 15 -16.13 -9.77 15.86
N ALA A 16 -17.44 -9.88 16.08
CA ALA A 16 -17.98 -10.51 17.28
C ALA A 16 -17.67 -12.01 17.31
N GLN A 17 -17.75 -12.70 16.17
CA GLN A 17 -17.43 -14.12 16.06
C GLN A 17 -15.93 -14.38 16.25
N ALA A 18 -15.08 -13.48 15.76
CA ALA A 18 -13.64 -13.58 15.92
C ALA A 18 -13.23 -13.47 17.40
N VAL A 19 -13.85 -12.57 18.17
CA VAL A 19 -13.66 -12.49 19.63
C VAL A 19 -14.21 -13.73 20.34
N SER A 20 -15.37 -14.26 19.93
CA SER A 20 -15.89 -15.52 20.47
C SER A 20 -14.89 -16.68 20.24
N ALA A 21 -14.21 -16.70 19.10
CA ALA A 21 -13.16 -17.68 18.80
C ALA A 21 -11.95 -17.52 19.73
N LEU A 22 -11.50 -16.29 20.03
CA LEU A 22 -10.42 -16.06 21.01
C LEU A 22 -10.80 -16.53 22.42
N ILE A 23 -12.04 -16.26 22.84
CA ILE A 23 -12.58 -16.73 24.13
C ILE A 23 -12.60 -18.26 24.15
N ARG A 24 -13.02 -18.89 23.04
CA ARG A 24 -13.05 -20.35 22.88
C ARG A 24 -11.65 -20.94 22.93
N LEU A 25 -10.67 -20.32 22.27
CA LEU A 25 -9.26 -20.72 22.34
C LEU A 25 -8.79 -20.77 23.80
N CYS A 26 -9.05 -19.71 24.59
CA CYS A 26 -8.68 -19.66 26.01
C CYS A 26 -9.37 -20.73 26.86
N ARG A 27 -10.62 -21.08 26.55
CA ARG A 27 -11.40 -22.11 27.26
C ARG A 27 -10.93 -23.54 26.97
N GLU A 28 -10.50 -23.79 25.73
CA GLU A 28 -10.09 -25.12 25.28
C GLU A 28 -8.62 -25.43 25.60
N MET A 29 -7.85 -24.45 26.08
CA MET A 29 -6.45 -24.63 26.47
C MET A 29 -6.29 -25.47 27.75
N PRO A 30 -5.47 -26.55 27.73
CA PRO A 30 -5.20 -27.33 28.93
C PRO A 30 -4.42 -26.52 29.98
N ALA A 31 -4.82 -26.63 31.25
CA ALA A 31 -4.16 -25.91 32.36
C ALA A 31 -2.67 -26.28 32.54
N GLN A 32 -2.29 -27.49 32.16
CA GLN A 32 -0.90 -27.98 32.20
C GLN A 32 -0.06 -27.48 31.01
N GLY A 33 -0.68 -26.81 30.04
CA GLY A 33 -0.09 -26.49 28.74
C GLY A 33 -0.23 -27.62 27.73
N GLU A 34 0.18 -27.35 26.50
CA GLU A 34 0.22 -28.31 25.41
C GLU A 34 1.38 -28.04 24.44
N GLN A 35 1.83 -29.07 23.73
CA GLN A 35 2.85 -28.89 22.69
C GLN A 35 2.36 -27.90 21.63
N PHE A 36 3.26 -27.04 21.14
CA PHE A 36 2.96 -25.98 20.17
C PHE A 36 2.17 -26.46 18.94
N ARG A 37 2.44 -27.68 18.45
CA ARG A 37 1.71 -28.28 17.32
C ARG A 37 0.19 -28.42 17.56
N PHE A 38 -0.22 -28.74 18.79
CA PHE A 38 -1.64 -28.90 19.14
C PHE A 38 -2.33 -27.55 19.30
N PHE A 39 -1.63 -26.59 19.93
CA PHE A 39 -2.07 -25.19 19.98
C PHE A 39 -2.25 -24.62 18.56
N ARG A 40 -1.27 -24.81 17.68
CA ARG A 40 -1.32 -24.39 16.26
C ARG A 40 -2.53 -24.98 15.54
N LYS A 41 -2.77 -26.29 15.70
CA LYS A 41 -3.92 -26.96 15.10
C LYS A 41 -5.24 -26.34 15.59
N ARG A 42 -5.41 -26.15 16.90
CA ARG A 42 -6.62 -25.54 17.48
C ARG A 42 -6.84 -24.11 16.99
N ALA A 43 -5.78 -23.29 16.96
CA ALA A 43 -5.87 -21.93 16.45
C ALA A 43 -6.23 -21.89 14.95
N LYS A 44 -5.73 -22.83 14.13
CA LYS A 44 -6.15 -23.00 12.74
C LYS A 44 -7.63 -23.39 12.62
N ASP A 45 -8.09 -24.34 13.43
CA ASP A 45 -9.49 -24.79 13.45
C ASP A 45 -10.45 -23.63 13.81
N LEU A 46 -9.98 -22.70 14.64
CA LEU A 46 -10.71 -21.48 15.02
C LEU A 46 -10.49 -20.28 14.08
N ARG A 47 -9.72 -20.44 13.00
CA ARG A 47 -9.33 -19.38 12.05
C ARG A 47 -8.63 -18.18 12.70
N LEU A 48 -7.86 -18.42 13.76
CA LEU A 48 -7.05 -17.42 14.48
C LEU A 48 -5.55 -17.53 14.16
N TRP A 49 -5.19 -18.43 13.25
CA TRP A 49 -3.79 -18.70 12.92
C TRP A 49 -3.35 -17.96 11.67
N ASP A 50 -2.34 -17.12 11.83
CA ASP A 50 -1.59 -16.48 10.76
C ASP A 50 -0.10 -16.63 11.10
N ASP A 51 0.72 -17.15 10.16
CA ASP A 51 2.13 -17.47 10.44
C ASP A 51 2.97 -16.21 10.75
N GLN A 52 2.56 -15.02 10.27
CA GLN A 52 3.24 -13.75 10.49
C GLN A 52 2.70 -13.02 11.73
N LEU A 53 1.41 -13.15 12.04
CA LEU A 53 0.74 -12.35 13.07
C LEU A 53 0.46 -13.08 14.38
N ILE A 54 0.77 -14.39 14.48
CA ILE A 54 0.52 -15.18 15.70
C ILE A 54 1.26 -14.66 16.92
N LEU A 55 2.42 -14.00 16.75
CA LEU A 55 3.19 -13.43 17.87
C LEU A 55 2.39 -12.34 18.58
N GLY A 56 1.67 -11.48 17.85
CA GLY A 56 0.77 -10.48 18.43
C GLY A 56 -0.37 -11.12 19.23
N THR A 57 -0.94 -12.23 18.73
CA THR A 57 -1.96 -12.98 19.47
C THR A 57 -1.41 -13.56 20.77
N LEU A 58 -0.22 -14.17 20.74
CA LEU A 58 0.42 -14.73 21.93
C LEU A 58 0.77 -13.64 22.95
N ALA A 59 1.38 -12.55 22.50
CA ALA A 59 1.72 -11.41 23.36
C ALA A 59 0.49 -10.77 24.01
N PHE A 60 -0.59 -10.60 23.24
CA PHE A 60 -1.86 -10.08 23.77
C PHE A 60 -2.46 -10.98 24.85
N LEU A 61 -2.38 -12.31 24.64
CA LEU A 61 -2.79 -13.31 25.62
C LEU A 61 -1.79 -13.51 26.77
N ASP A 62 -0.68 -12.76 26.82
CA ASP A 62 0.37 -12.87 27.83
C ASP A 62 1.09 -14.23 27.81
N MET A 63 1.31 -14.77 26.61
CA MET A 63 1.86 -16.09 26.37
C MET A 63 3.13 -16.02 25.54
N GLU A 64 4.09 -16.90 25.85
CA GLU A 64 5.36 -16.99 25.13
C GLU A 64 5.37 -18.14 24.13
N LYS A 65 6.02 -17.93 22.98
CA LYS A 65 6.21 -18.98 21.97
C LYS A 65 7.33 -19.92 22.39
N THR A 66 6.99 -20.93 23.19
CA THR A 66 7.89 -22.02 23.59
C THR A 66 7.47 -23.36 22.98
N GLY A 67 8.31 -24.40 23.08
CA GLY A 67 7.96 -25.74 22.61
C GLY A 67 6.68 -26.31 23.28
N ASN A 68 6.37 -25.85 24.50
CA ASN A 68 5.17 -26.21 25.25
C ASN A 68 4.42 -24.94 25.69
N ILE A 69 3.34 -24.63 25.00
CA ILE A 69 2.54 -23.43 25.24
C ILE A 69 1.71 -23.62 26.51
N ARG A 70 1.92 -22.73 27.50
CA ARG A 70 1.15 -22.70 28.75
C ARG A 70 0.19 -21.52 28.75
N PRO A 71 -1.08 -21.71 29.17
CA PRO A 71 -2.00 -20.60 29.29
C PRO A 71 -1.54 -19.68 30.42
N SER A 72 -1.48 -18.38 30.12
CA SER A 72 -1.17 -17.31 31.06
C SER A 72 -2.23 -17.19 32.16
N GLN A 73 -1.97 -16.36 33.17
CA GLN A 73 -2.98 -16.05 34.18
C GLN A 73 -4.23 -15.44 33.54
N PHE A 74 -4.04 -14.53 32.57
CA PHE A 74 -5.10 -13.90 31.80
C PHE A 74 -5.93 -14.94 31.02
N ALA A 75 -5.29 -15.80 30.23
CA ALA A 75 -5.98 -16.83 29.45
C ALA A 75 -6.77 -17.80 30.36
N ARG A 76 -6.20 -18.18 31.52
CA ARG A 76 -6.90 -19.01 32.52
C ARG A 76 -8.09 -18.29 33.15
N GLN A 77 -7.99 -16.98 33.41
CA GLN A 77 -9.10 -16.18 33.94
C GLN A 77 -10.26 -16.17 32.94
N VAL A 78 -9.98 -15.88 31.67
CA VAL A 78 -10.97 -15.91 30.59
C VAL A 78 -11.59 -17.31 30.44
N GLY A 79 -10.75 -18.37 30.46
CA GLY A 79 -11.20 -19.75 30.34
C GLY A 79 -12.18 -20.19 31.42
N LYS A 80 -12.14 -19.58 32.61
CA LYS A 80 -13.05 -19.88 33.73
C LYS A 80 -14.40 -19.15 33.62
N LEU A 81 -14.51 -18.08 32.84
CA LEU A 81 -15.73 -17.29 32.72
C LEU A 81 -16.75 -17.99 31.83
N ARG A 82 -17.90 -18.38 32.41
CA ARG A 82 -19.00 -19.01 31.65
C ARG A 82 -19.75 -18.03 30.74
N PRO A 83 -20.22 -16.86 31.23
CA PRO A 83 -20.86 -15.89 30.35
C PRO A 83 -19.82 -15.26 29.42
N GLU A 84 -20.10 -15.26 28.13
CA GLU A 84 -19.21 -14.68 27.13
C GLU A 84 -19.03 -13.17 27.33
N GLU A 85 -20.10 -12.45 27.72
CA GLU A 85 -20.01 -11.01 28.00
C GLU A 85 -18.99 -10.68 29.10
N LYS A 86 -18.92 -11.49 30.16
CA LYS A 86 -17.90 -11.29 31.21
C LYS A 86 -16.48 -11.51 30.68
N ALA A 87 -16.31 -12.44 29.74
CA ALA A 87 -15.02 -12.64 29.09
C ALA A 87 -14.67 -11.46 28.17
N ARG A 88 -15.65 -10.86 27.49
CA ARG A 88 -15.46 -9.62 26.71
C ARG A 88 -15.10 -8.43 27.59
N ASP A 89 -15.68 -8.32 28.80
CA ASP A 89 -15.28 -7.30 29.77
C ASP A 89 -13.79 -7.46 30.14
N VAL A 90 -13.35 -8.68 30.46
CA VAL A 90 -11.95 -8.97 30.78
C VAL A 90 -11.01 -8.71 29.60
N PHE A 91 -11.41 -9.06 28.37
CA PHE A 91 -10.64 -8.70 27.18
C PHE A 91 -10.59 -7.19 26.92
N THR A 92 -11.63 -6.45 27.29
CA THR A 92 -11.66 -4.99 27.15
C THR A 92 -10.69 -4.33 28.12
N GLU A 93 -10.65 -4.82 29.37
CA GLU A 93 -9.65 -4.39 30.35
C GLU A 93 -8.23 -4.70 29.86
N ARG A 94 -8.01 -5.91 29.31
CA ARG A 94 -6.71 -6.26 28.71
C ARG A 94 -6.35 -5.33 27.54
N LEU A 95 -7.32 -4.98 26.69
CA LEU A 95 -7.09 -4.06 25.56
C LEU A 95 -6.63 -2.68 26.04
N TRP A 96 -7.15 -2.22 27.18
CA TRP A 96 -6.66 -1.01 27.85
C TRP A 96 -5.26 -1.21 28.44
N GLU A 97 -5.02 -2.30 29.17
CA GLU A 97 -3.74 -2.56 29.87
C GLU A 97 -2.54 -2.68 28.93
N VAL A 98 -2.70 -3.33 27.77
CA VAL A 98 -1.58 -3.59 26.86
C VAL A 98 -1.18 -2.38 26.02
N ASN A 99 -2.08 -1.41 25.86
CA ASN A 99 -1.80 -0.17 25.15
C ASN A 99 -2.79 0.95 25.56
N PRO A 100 -2.63 1.54 26.75
CA PRO A 100 -3.55 2.55 27.26
C PRO A 100 -3.50 3.84 26.44
N LEU A 101 -2.34 4.17 25.87
CA LEU A 101 -2.18 5.32 24.97
C LEU A 101 -3.07 5.21 23.73
N LEU A 102 -2.98 4.08 23.01
CA LEU A 102 -3.79 3.87 21.80
C LEU A 102 -5.27 3.86 22.13
N PHE A 103 -5.66 3.18 23.21
CA PHE A 103 -7.05 3.14 23.67
C PHE A 103 -7.57 4.55 23.98
N ARG A 104 -6.82 5.31 24.77
CA ARG A 104 -7.14 6.69 25.15
C ARG A 104 -7.27 7.59 23.93
N SER A 105 -6.31 7.53 23.00
CA SER A 105 -6.33 8.32 21.77
C SER A 105 -7.57 8.03 20.93
N VAL A 106 -7.89 6.76 20.69
CA VAL A 106 -9.09 6.41 19.90
C VAL A 106 -10.38 6.83 20.60
N VAL A 107 -10.52 6.56 21.90
CA VAL A 107 -11.73 6.93 22.64
C VAL A 107 -11.91 8.44 22.70
N THR A 108 -10.83 9.20 22.87
CA THR A 108 -10.88 10.67 22.91
C THR A 108 -11.33 11.24 21.57
N GLN A 109 -10.80 10.72 20.46
CA GLN A 109 -11.25 11.16 19.12
C GLN A 109 -12.72 10.85 18.89
N LEU A 110 -13.15 9.62 19.20
CA LEU A 110 -14.54 9.20 18.98
C LEU A 110 -15.55 9.81 19.96
N LYS A 111 -15.09 10.35 21.10
CA LYS A 111 -15.92 11.10 22.04
C LYS A 111 -16.43 12.41 21.43
N GLU A 112 -15.61 13.06 20.60
CA GLU A 112 -15.94 14.36 20.01
C GLU A 112 -16.87 14.22 18.80
N GLN A 113 -16.58 13.25 17.93
CA GLN A 113 -17.35 13.00 16.72
C GLN A 113 -17.14 11.58 16.18
N VAL A 114 -18.08 11.16 15.33
CA VAL A 114 -17.97 9.90 14.58
C VAL A 114 -16.90 10.08 13.50
N HIS A 115 -15.97 9.13 13.39
CA HIS A 115 -14.86 9.19 12.44
C HIS A 115 -14.89 8.01 11.47
N SER A 116 -14.57 8.25 10.20
CA SER A 116 -14.30 7.13 9.30
C SER A 116 -13.07 6.34 9.76
N ARG A 117 -12.99 5.05 9.40
CA ARG A 117 -11.84 4.21 9.73
C ARG A 117 -10.51 4.82 9.25
N ASP A 118 -10.50 5.36 8.03
CA ASP A 118 -9.30 5.96 7.46
C ASP A 118 -8.91 7.28 8.15
N GLU A 119 -9.87 8.09 8.60
CA GLU A 119 -9.59 9.31 9.38
C GLU A 119 -8.98 8.98 10.73
N LEU A 120 -9.51 7.96 11.42
CA LEU A 120 -8.97 7.51 12.69
C LEU A 120 -7.55 6.96 12.53
N ILE A 121 -7.30 6.17 11.48
CA ILE A 121 -5.95 5.68 11.15
C ILE A 121 -5.01 6.85 10.87
N LYS A 122 -5.42 7.82 10.04
CA LYS A 122 -4.63 9.02 9.77
C LYS A 122 -4.34 9.81 11.03
N HIS A 123 -5.29 9.90 11.96
CA HIS A 123 -5.10 10.58 13.23
C HIS A 123 -4.08 9.85 14.12
N ILE A 124 -4.18 8.52 14.26
CA ILE A 124 -3.23 7.74 15.05
C ILE A 124 -1.83 7.71 14.41
N HIS A 125 -1.73 7.76 13.08
CA HIS A 125 -0.46 7.92 12.37
C HIS A 125 0.03 9.38 12.29
N SER A 126 -0.77 10.32 12.78
CA SER A 126 -0.35 11.71 12.88
C SER A 126 0.55 11.94 14.09
N PHE A 127 1.14 13.13 14.17
CA PHE A 127 1.94 13.58 15.32
C PHE A 127 1.14 13.71 16.62
N ALA A 128 -0.19 13.61 16.59
CA ALA A 128 -1.02 13.68 17.79
C ALA A 128 -0.89 12.44 18.69
N TYR A 129 -0.57 11.28 18.11
CA TYR A 129 -0.27 10.07 18.87
C TYR A 129 1.18 10.09 19.35
N ARG A 130 1.38 9.99 20.66
CA ARG A 130 2.70 10.11 21.29
C ARG A 130 3.37 8.78 21.64
N GLY A 131 2.68 7.66 21.43
CA GLY A 131 3.24 6.32 21.65
C GLY A 131 3.98 5.77 20.42
N LYS A 132 4.49 4.54 20.53
CA LYS A 132 5.00 3.75 19.41
C LYS A 132 3.93 3.55 18.35
N GLN A 133 4.13 4.15 17.18
CA GLN A 133 3.14 4.14 16.10
C GLN A 133 2.87 2.72 15.60
N PRO A 134 1.64 2.20 15.71
CA PRO A 134 1.29 0.91 15.13
C PRO A 134 1.29 1.03 13.61
N THR A 135 1.71 -0.01 12.88
CA THR A 135 1.54 -0.06 11.42
C THR A 135 0.04 -0.08 11.06
N ARG A 136 -0.31 0.22 9.80
CA ARG A 136 -1.72 0.17 9.36
C ARG A 136 -2.37 -1.19 9.67
N PRO A 137 -1.77 -2.35 9.30
CA PRO A 137 -2.37 -3.66 9.62
C PRO A 137 -2.56 -3.90 11.12
N GLN A 138 -1.61 -3.44 11.95
CA GLN A 138 -1.69 -3.55 13.41
C GLN A 138 -2.87 -2.74 13.99
N LEU A 139 -3.02 -1.48 13.55
CA LEU A 139 -4.14 -0.65 13.97
C LEU A 139 -5.48 -1.19 13.44
N GLU A 140 -5.47 -1.77 12.25
CA GLU A 140 -6.63 -2.43 11.69
C GLU A 140 -7.07 -3.65 12.52
N ASN A 141 -6.13 -4.47 13.00
CA ASN A 141 -6.40 -5.56 13.94
C ASN A 141 -6.94 -5.03 15.27
N TRP A 142 -6.37 -3.95 15.81
CA TRP A 142 -6.85 -3.31 17.03
C TRP A 142 -8.31 -2.85 16.89
N LEU A 143 -8.64 -2.17 15.78
CA LEU A 143 -10.00 -1.70 15.50
C LEU A 143 -10.98 -2.86 15.34
N HIS A 144 -10.57 -3.93 14.66
CA HIS A 144 -11.38 -5.13 14.52
C HIS A 144 -11.65 -5.79 15.88
N LEU A 145 -10.63 -5.88 16.73
CA LEU A 145 -10.78 -6.39 18.10
C LEU A 145 -11.71 -5.51 18.94
N ALA A 146 -11.56 -4.19 18.87
CA ALA A 146 -12.39 -3.23 19.60
C ALA A 146 -13.88 -3.27 19.16
N LEU A 147 -14.13 -3.49 17.86
CA LEU A 147 -15.48 -3.76 17.33
C LEU A 147 -16.06 -5.07 17.88
N GLY A 148 -15.27 -6.15 17.86
CA GLY A 148 -15.69 -7.44 18.40
C GLY A 148 -15.95 -7.41 19.91
N LEU A 149 -15.20 -6.58 20.64
CA LEU A 149 -15.39 -6.34 22.07
C LEU A 149 -16.51 -5.35 22.39
N ARG A 150 -17.22 -4.81 21.38
CA ARG A 150 -18.26 -3.80 21.57
C ARG A 150 -17.77 -2.57 22.35
N VAL A 151 -16.49 -2.22 22.16
CA VAL A 151 -15.96 -0.91 22.55
C VAL A 151 -16.36 0.10 21.49
N LEU A 152 -16.27 -0.31 20.22
CA LEU A 152 -16.66 0.46 19.05
C LEU A 152 -17.89 -0.17 18.38
N LYS A 153 -18.61 0.64 17.61
CA LYS A 153 -19.66 0.20 16.68
C LYS A 153 -19.53 0.94 15.34
N MET A 154 -20.04 0.31 14.29
CA MET A 154 -20.15 0.94 12.97
C MET A 154 -21.46 1.73 12.86
N VAL A 155 -21.38 2.98 12.40
CA VAL A 155 -22.51 3.85 12.03
C VAL A 155 -22.32 4.22 10.56
N GLY A 156 -22.91 3.43 9.66
CA GLY A 156 -22.65 3.54 8.22
C GLY A 156 -21.20 3.12 7.89
N ILE A 157 -20.42 4.05 7.34
CA ILE A 157 -18.98 3.85 7.04
C ILE A 157 -18.05 4.36 8.15
N ALA A 158 -18.62 4.90 9.22
CA ALA A 158 -17.88 5.55 10.29
C ALA A 158 -17.97 4.78 11.61
N LEU A 159 -17.06 5.06 12.52
CA LEU A 159 -16.90 4.44 13.83
C LEU A 159 -17.44 5.39 14.91
N ASP A 160 -18.16 4.83 15.87
CA ASP A 160 -18.65 5.51 17.08
C ASP A 160 -18.36 4.62 18.29
N LEU A 161 -18.44 5.18 19.49
CA LEU A 161 -18.36 4.42 20.74
C LEU A 161 -19.65 3.63 20.97
N ASP A 162 -19.52 2.34 21.24
CA ASP A 162 -20.61 1.51 21.78
C ASP A 162 -20.68 1.71 23.31
N ASP A 163 -21.67 1.12 23.98
CA ASP A 163 -21.95 1.34 25.40
C ASP A 163 -20.75 1.02 26.30
N ARG A 164 -19.97 -0.02 25.97
CA ARG A 164 -18.74 -0.37 26.72
C ARG A 164 -17.64 0.68 26.52
N GLY A 165 -17.50 1.22 25.30
CA GLY A 165 -16.56 2.31 25.02
C GLY A 165 -16.95 3.61 25.75
N LYS A 166 -18.24 3.94 25.77
CA LYS A 166 -18.77 5.11 26.50
C LYS A 166 -18.51 5.04 28.00
N ALA A 167 -18.61 3.86 28.60
CA ALA A 167 -18.31 3.65 30.03
C ALA A 167 -16.84 3.94 30.37
N LEU A 168 -15.93 3.82 29.39
CA LEU A 168 -14.48 4.02 29.57
C LEU A 168 -14.01 5.44 29.24
N VAL A 169 -14.91 6.33 28.79
CA VAL A 169 -14.57 7.72 28.43
C VAL A 169 -14.01 8.50 29.62
N ALA A 170 -14.58 8.33 30.82
CA ALA A 170 -14.09 9.00 32.02
C ALA A 170 -12.65 8.57 32.34
N ARG A 171 -12.40 7.25 32.38
CA ARG A 171 -11.06 6.68 32.57
C ARG A 171 -10.06 7.13 31.52
N ALA A 172 -10.45 7.20 30.25
CA ALA A 172 -9.60 7.71 29.18
C ALA A 172 -9.29 9.21 29.33
N SER A 173 -10.25 9.99 29.84
CA SER A 173 -10.06 11.43 30.08
C SER A 173 -9.11 11.68 31.25
N ASP A 174 -9.19 10.84 32.29
CA ASP A 174 -8.38 10.95 33.53
C ASP A 174 -6.96 10.37 33.37
N PHE A 175 -6.67 9.68 32.27
CA PHE A 175 -5.35 9.10 32.00
C PHE A 175 -4.33 10.19 31.66
N ASP A 176 -3.31 10.35 32.51
CA ASP A 176 -2.20 11.26 32.31
C ASP A 176 -1.17 10.64 31.35
N VAL A 177 -1.08 11.22 30.15
CA VAL A 177 -0.17 10.75 29.11
C VAL A 177 1.27 11.17 29.36
N GLU A 178 1.49 12.31 30.02
CA GLU A 178 2.86 12.76 30.28
C GLU A 178 3.49 11.91 31.38
N GLU A 179 2.74 11.60 32.44
CA GLU A 179 3.18 10.68 33.50
C GLU A 179 3.50 9.29 32.94
N PHE A 180 2.59 8.71 32.15
CA PHE A 180 2.81 7.39 31.55
C PHE A 180 4.03 7.35 30.62
N LEU A 181 4.24 8.39 29.80
CA LEU A 181 5.41 8.45 28.92
C LEU A 181 6.71 8.66 29.70
N ALA A 182 6.67 9.40 30.82
CA ALA A 182 7.81 9.59 31.70
C ALA A 182 8.20 8.27 32.39
N ASP A 183 7.24 7.50 32.88
CA ASP A 183 7.47 6.17 33.49
C ASP A 183 8.11 5.20 32.48
N MET A 184 7.59 5.17 31.24
CA MET A 184 8.14 4.35 30.15
C MET A 184 9.58 4.75 29.79
N ALA A 185 9.92 6.04 29.84
CA ALA A 185 11.27 6.52 29.57
C ALA A 185 12.25 6.22 30.73
N GLY A 186 11.76 6.26 31.97
CA GLY A 186 12.56 5.93 33.17
C GLY A 186 12.94 4.46 33.23
N GLU A 187 11.99 3.55 32.96
CA GLU A 187 12.25 2.10 32.93
C GLU A 187 13.29 1.69 31.86
N ALA A 188 13.37 2.43 30.74
CA ALA A 188 14.35 2.16 29.69
C ALA A 188 15.79 2.57 30.05
N GLY A 189 15.98 3.40 31.07
CA GLY A 189 17.28 3.97 31.45
C GLY A 189 18.02 3.25 32.58
N GLU A 190 17.34 2.40 33.36
CA GLU A 190 17.93 1.77 34.56
C GLU A 190 18.51 0.37 34.34
N ASP A 191 18.25 -0.30 33.21
CA ASP A 191 18.62 -1.71 32.97
C ASP A 191 19.83 -1.90 32.01
N GLY A 192 20.60 -0.83 31.74
CA GLY A 192 21.60 -0.78 30.67
C GLY A 192 23.08 -0.92 31.09
N GLY A 193 23.40 -1.57 32.22
CA GLY A 193 24.76 -1.55 32.77
C GLY A 193 25.19 -2.82 33.51
N GLU A 194 24.96 -4.00 32.95
CA GLU A 194 25.78 -5.17 33.32
C GLU A 194 26.44 -5.73 32.06
N ASP A 195 27.77 -5.53 32.01
CA ASP A 195 28.70 -6.04 31.02
C ASP A 195 28.47 -7.54 30.78
N PHE A 196 27.94 -7.88 29.60
CA PHE A 196 27.95 -9.25 29.11
C PHE A 196 29.22 -9.46 28.28
N ASP A 197 30.19 -10.12 28.89
CA ASP A 197 31.42 -10.59 28.26
C ASP A 197 31.08 -11.49 27.05
N GLU A 198 31.36 -10.98 25.85
CA GLU A 198 31.42 -11.74 24.60
C GLU A 198 32.69 -12.59 24.59
N ASP A 199 32.59 -13.84 25.05
CA ASP A 199 33.53 -14.91 24.69
C ASP A 199 32.83 -16.27 24.78
N ALA A 200 32.14 -16.66 23.70
CA ALA A 200 31.74 -18.05 23.48
C ALA A 200 31.76 -18.37 21.98
N GLU A 201 32.94 -18.77 21.52
CA GLU A 201 33.15 -19.49 20.26
C GLU A 201 32.19 -20.69 20.18
N PHE A 202 31.25 -20.65 19.23
CA PHE A 202 30.45 -21.82 18.88
C PHE A 202 31.09 -22.52 17.67
N SER A 203 31.93 -23.52 17.95
CA SER A 203 32.41 -24.48 16.96
C SER A 203 31.27 -25.42 16.54
N ALA A 204 31.04 -25.55 15.23
CA ALA A 204 30.16 -26.57 14.67
C ALA A 204 30.94 -27.41 13.64
N GLU A 205 31.42 -28.56 14.08
CA GLU A 205 31.83 -29.71 13.25
C GLU A 205 31.10 -30.97 13.77
N GLY A 206 30.78 -31.90 12.87
CA GLY A 206 30.32 -33.27 13.18
C GLY A 206 28.81 -33.46 12.98
N ASP A 207 28.31 -33.75 11.78
CA ASP A 207 28.34 -35.07 11.10
C ASP A 207 27.46 -36.12 11.79
N ASP A 208 26.35 -36.51 11.15
CA ASP A 208 25.89 -37.90 11.12
C ASP A 208 24.79 -38.08 10.05
N ALA A 209 25.13 -38.94 9.10
CA ALA A 209 24.28 -39.47 8.05
C ALA A 209 23.59 -40.76 8.54
N ASP A 210 22.30 -40.91 8.22
CA ASP A 210 21.60 -42.19 8.00
C ASP A 210 20.24 -41.83 7.37
N GLY A 211 19.81 -42.31 6.20
CA GLY A 211 19.84 -43.68 5.70
C GLY A 211 18.44 -44.29 5.86
N GLY A 212 17.64 -44.33 4.78
CA GLY A 212 16.26 -44.82 4.86
C GLY A 212 15.49 -44.75 3.54
N ASP A 213 15.95 -45.52 2.57
CA ASP A 213 15.26 -45.96 1.36
C ASP A 213 13.98 -46.75 1.70
N GLU A 214 12.84 -46.42 1.09
CA GLU A 214 11.85 -47.43 0.74
C GLU A 214 10.98 -46.97 -0.44
N THR A 215 11.15 -47.73 -1.51
CA THR A 215 10.45 -47.72 -2.79
C THR A 215 9.07 -48.33 -2.67
N ALA A 216 8.05 -47.71 -3.29
CA ALA A 216 6.80 -48.40 -3.63
C ALA A 216 6.24 -47.83 -4.94
N GLU A 217 6.53 -48.55 -6.01
CA GLU A 217 6.06 -48.42 -7.38
C GLU A 217 4.70 -49.13 -7.54
N ALA A 218 3.70 -48.46 -8.14
CA ALA A 218 2.53 -49.09 -8.78
C ALA A 218 1.76 -48.04 -9.64
N PRO A 219 0.99 -48.43 -10.68
CA PRO A 219 1.31 -48.05 -12.05
C PRO A 219 0.27 -47.15 -12.75
N ALA A 220 0.70 -46.67 -13.91
CA ALA A 220 -0.05 -45.88 -14.90
C ALA A 220 -1.18 -46.65 -15.61
N ALA A 221 -2.27 -45.93 -15.92
CA ALA A 221 -3.19 -46.07 -17.07
C ALA A 221 -4.49 -45.28 -16.74
N ALA A 222 -5.21 -44.60 -17.62
CA ALA A 222 -5.07 -44.18 -19.01
C ALA A 222 -6.17 -43.12 -19.24
N ALA A 223 -5.91 -42.09 -20.04
CA ALA A 223 -6.99 -41.29 -20.66
C ALA A 223 -7.72 -42.15 -21.73
N PRO A 224 -8.98 -41.84 -22.08
CA PRO A 224 -9.13 -41.04 -23.30
C PRO A 224 -10.37 -40.12 -23.38
N ALA A 225 -10.26 -39.23 -24.38
CA ALA A 225 -11.29 -38.80 -25.34
C ALA A 225 -12.16 -37.56 -25.08
N SER A 226 -11.92 -36.62 -25.98
CA SER A 226 -12.61 -35.39 -26.38
C SER A 226 -14.07 -35.54 -26.86
N ALA A 227 -14.85 -34.48 -26.58
CA ALA A 227 -15.91 -33.82 -27.41
C ALA A 227 -17.22 -34.59 -27.74
N PRO A 228 -18.40 -33.92 -27.95
CA PRO A 228 -18.55 -32.55 -28.47
C PRO A 228 -19.56 -31.61 -27.76
N ALA A 229 -19.49 -30.36 -28.20
CA ALA A 229 -20.37 -29.23 -27.91
C ALA A 229 -21.83 -29.45 -28.34
N ALA A 230 -22.78 -28.85 -27.61
CA ALA A 230 -23.83 -27.97 -28.15
C ALA A 230 -24.80 -27.44 -27.06
N ALA A 231 -25.05 -26.14 -27.15
CA ALA A 231 -26.31 -25.43 -26.86
C ALA A 231 -26.89 -25.43 -25.43
N ALA A 232 -26.90 -24.25 -24.79
CA ALA A 232 -28.12 -23.46 -24.68
C ALA A 232 -27.85 -22.14 -23.95
N SER A 233 -28.01 -21.04 -24.67
CA SER A 233 -28.13 -19.69 -24.12
C SER A 233 -29.31 -19.60 -23.16
N ALA A 234 -29.07 -19.10 -21.95
CA ALA A 234 -30.11 -18.56 -21.07
C ALA A 234 -29.65 -17.19 -20.53
N PRO A 235 -30.52 -16.17 -20.54
CA PRO A 235 -30.14 -14.81 -20.21
C PRO A 235 -29.98 -14.65 -18.69
N ARG A 236 -28.82 -14.16 -18.25
CA ARG A 236 -28.63 -13.70 -16.86
C ARG A 236 -29.22 -12.30 -16.69
N PRO A 237 -30.00 -12.03 -15.63
CA PRO A 237 -30.54 -10.71 -15.35
C PRO A 237 -29.44 -9.75 -14.88
N ALA A 238 -29.60 -8.48 -15.27
CA ALA A 238 -28.71 -7.37 -14.95
C ALA A 238 -28.50 -7.22 -13.44
N ALA A 239 -27.25 -7.45 -12.99
CA ALA A 239 -26.80 -7.05 -11.68
C ALA A 239 -26.42 -5.56 -11.72
N LYS A 240 -27.12 -4.75 -10.90
CA LYS A 240 -26.78 -3.35 -10.62
C LYS A 240 -25.33 -3.25 -10.14
N ALA A 241 -24.52 -2.48 -10.86
CA ALA A 241 -23.19 -2.09 -10.44
C ALA A 241 -23.27 -1.24 -9.15
N ALA A 242 -22.62 -1.72 -8.10
CA ALA A 242 -22.26 -0.90 -6.95
C ALA A 242 -20.98 -0.09 -7.30
N PRO A 243 -20.85 1.16 -6.85
CA PRO A 243 -19.65 1.95 -7.11
C PRO A 243 -18.51 1.45 -6.23
N GLY A 244 -17.57 0.72 -6.84
CA GLY A 244 -16.32 0.33 -6.20
C GLY A 244 -15.36 1.51 -6.13
N GLY A 245 -15.22 2.11 -4.95
CA GLY A 245 -14.16 3.05 -4.62
C GLY A 245 -12.83 2.31 -4.51
N ALA A 246 -12.09 2.24 -5.62
CA ALA A 246 -10.69 1.81 -5.62
C ALA A 246 -9.85 2.95 -5.03
N ALA A 247 -9.35 2.75 -3.81
CA ALA A 247 -8.34 3.60 -3.21
C ALA A 247 -7.07 3.58 -4.09
N ALA A 248 -6.65 4.76 -4.55
CA ALA A 248 -5.48 4.94 -5.37
C ALA A 248 -4.24 4.46 -4.62
N ALA A 249 -3.69 3.32 -5.03
CA ALA A 249 -2.35 2.91 -4.69
C ALA A 249 -1.37 3.78 -5.50
N ASP A 250 -0.96 4.92 -4.94
CA ASP A 250 0.29 5.57 -5.35
C ASP A 250 1.42 4.71 -4.79
N GLY A 251 1.78 3.65 -5.51
CA GLY A 251 3.00 2.90 -5.29
C GLY A 251 4.18 3.81 -5.59
N GLY A 252 4.75 4.40 -4.54
CA GLY A 252 6.05 5.05 -4.66
C GLY A 252 7.11 3.98 -4.77
N GLU A 253 7.73 3.83 -5.94
CA GLU A 253 9.19 3.72 -6.10
C GLU A 253 9.61 3.54 -7.57
N GLY A 254 10.85 3.97 -7.86
CA GLY A 254 11.43 4.06 -9.20
C GLY A 254 12.35 5.28 -9.38
N LEU A 255 12.40 6.17 -8.39
CA LEU A 255 13.39 7.24 -8.29
C LEU A 255 14.24 6.95 -7.05
N ASP A 256 15.55 6.78 -7.21
CA ASP A 256 16.47 6.75 -6.08
C ASP A 256 16.63 8.18 -5.54
N LEU A 257 15.86 8.49 -4.50
CA LEU A 257 15.87 9.80 -3.85
C LEU A 257 16.85 9.87 -2.67
N SER A 258 17.61 8.80 -2.41
CA SER A 258 18.50 8.70 -1.24
C SER A 258 19.64 9.73 -1.27
N ALA A 259 20.02 10.20 -2.46
CA ALA A 259 21.02 11.25 -2.65
C ALA A 259 20.51 12.68 -2.40
N LEU A 260 19.20 12.89 -2.24
CA LEU A 260 18.60 14.22 -2.07
C LEU A 260 18.41 14.55 -0.58
N ALA A 261 19.43 15.14 0.03
CA ALA A 261 19.37 15.59 1.42
C ALA A 261 18.23 16.60 1.65
N SER A 262 17.19 16.19 2.37
CA SER A 262 16.10 17.08 2.80
C SER A 262 16.61 18.02 3.91
N PRO A 263 16.43 19.35 3.79
CA PRO A 263 16.79 20.28 4.86
C PRO A 263 15.78 20.15 6.02
N ARG A 264 16.02 19.22 6.94
CA ARG A 264 15.14 18.96 8.10
C ARG A 264 15.49 19.81 9.31
N GLY A 265 14.42 20.29 9.95
CA GLY A 265 14.37 20.94 11.25
C GLY A 265 13.00 21.60 11.41
N ARG A 266 12.03 20.95 12.08
CA ARG A 266 10.67 21.51 12.28
C ARG A 266 9.95 21.07 13.54
N GLU A 267 9.57 22.10 14.28
CA GLU A 267 8.36 22.22 15.08
C GLU A 267 7.43 23.20 14.32
N ARG A 268 6.33 22.72 13.73
CA ARG A 268 5.06 23.48 13.58
C ARG A 268 4.04 22.69 12.74
N PRO A 269 2.81 22.50 13.23
CA PRO A 269 1.71 21.98 12.45
C PRO A 269 1.18 23.05 11.48
N VAL A 270 0.74 22.61 10.29
CA VAL A 270 0.10 23.44 9.25
C VAL A 270 -1.36 23.02 9.16
N GLU A 271 -2.28 23.94 9.36
CA GLU A 271 -3.72 23.66 9.28
C GLU A 271 -4.17 23.48 7.81
N VAL A 272 -4.87 22.38 7.52
CA VAL A 272 -5.24 21.94 6.16
C VAL A 272 -6.51 22.66 5.63
N HIS A 273 -7.12 23.55 6.41
CA HIS A 273 -8.51 23.99 6.18
C HIS A 273 -8.74 25.23 5.28
N ARG A 274 -7.72 25.84 4.66
CA ARG A 274 -7.91 27.15 3.97
C ARG A 274 -7.90 27.15 2.44
N PHE A 275 -7.48 26.07 1.79
CA PHE A 275 -7.26 26.09 0.34
C PHE A 275 -8.51 25.91 -0.55
N ALA A 276 -9.69 25.69 0.03
CA ALA A 276 -10.92 25.43 -0.72
C ALA A 276 -11.62 26.76 -1.05
N GLY A 277 -11.14 27.51 -2.05
CA GLY A 277 -11.93 28.63 -2.57
C GLY A 277 -11.27 29.66 -3.49
N GLN A 278 -9.94 29.74 -3.55
CA GLN A 278 -9.28 30.77 -4.39
C GLN A 278 -8.77 30.23 -5.73
N ALA A 279 -9.01 31.03 -6.76
CA ALA A 279 -8.64 30.81 -8.15
C ALA A 279 -7.16 30.42 -8.31
N VAL A 280 -6.86 29.73 -9.41
CA VAL A 280 -5.52 29.60 -9.98
C VAL A 280 -4.81 30.96 -9.92
N PHE A 281 -3.51 30.98 -9.62
CA PHE A 281 -2.74 32.23 -9.63
C PHE A 281 -2.86 32.93 -11.00
N ASP A 282 -2.74 34.25 -11.01
CA ASP A 282 -2.75 34.97 -12.29
C ASP A 282 -1.62 34.49 -13.21
N ASP A 283 -1.81 34.67 -14.52
CA ASP A 283 -0.87 34.19 -15.53
C ASP A 283 0.53 34.83 -15.40
N GLU A 284 0.64 36.02 -14.79
CA GLU A 284 1.92 36.70 -14.58
C GLU A 284 2.75 35.99 -13.49
N ILE A 285 2.12 35.65 -12.36
CA ILE A 285 2.74 34.88 -11.27
C ILE A 285 3.09 33.47 -11.76
N LEU A 286 2.21 32.83 -12.54
CA LEU A 286 2.50 31.50 -13.10
C LEU A 286 3.67 31.56 -14.08
N ALA A 287 3.72 32.56 -14.97
CA ALA A 287 4.84 32.72 -15.90
C ALA A 287 6.17 32.95 -15.17
N GLU A 288 6.17 33.77 -14.11
CA GLU A 288 7.34 33.96 -13.27
C GLU A 288 7.75 32.67 -12.54
N THR A 289 6.78 31.91 -12.02
CA THR A 289 7.04 30.63 -11.36
C THR A 289 7.64 29.61 -12.32
N THR A 290 7.10 29.48 -13.53
CA THR A 290 7.65 28.63 -14.60
C THR A 290 9.09 29.00 -14.89
N ARG A 291 9.39 30.30 -15.08
CA ARG A 291 10.77 30.77 -15.33
C ARG A 291 11.73 30.38 -14.20
N ARG A 292 11.30 30.47 -12.95
CA ARG A 292 12.14 30.12 -11.79
C ARG A 292 12.35 28.62 -11.65
N VAL A 293 11.33 27.81 -11.91
CA VAL A 293 11.45 26.34 -11.92
C VAL A 293 12.42 25.91 -13.02
N ALA A 294 12.30 26.50 -14.22
CA ALA A 294 13.20 26.22 -15.34
C ALA A 294 14.64 26.67 -15.07
N ALA A 295 14.85 27.88 -14.55
CA ALA A 295 16.17 28.37 -14.18
C ALA A 295 16.82 27.48 -13.11
N TRP A 296 16.06 27.14 -12.06
CA TRP A 296 16.50 26.22 -11.00
C TRP A 296 16.90 24.84 -11.55
N TRP A 297 16.12 24.29 -12.48
CA TRP A 297 16.41 23.00 -13.10
C TRP A 297 17.72 23.03 -13.88
N GLY A 298 17.94 24.10 -14.68
CA GLY A 298 19.17 24.29 -15.44
C GLY A 298 20.43 24.37 -14.56
N GLU A 299 20.31 24.88 -13.34
CA GLU A 299 21.42 24.96 -12.38
C GLU A 299 21.71 23.63 -11.68
N GLN A 300 20.68 22.83 -11.41
CA GLN A 300 20.79 21.68 -10.51
C GLN A 300 21.12 20.36 -11.22
N SER A 301 20.81 20.25 -12.53
CA SER A 301 20.96 19.05 -13.39
C SER A 301 21.05 17.72 -12.63
N PRO A 302 20.07 17.36 -11.77
CA PRO A 302 20.18 16.15 -10.99
C PRO A 302 19.99 14.94 -11.92
N GLU A 303 20.85 13.92 -11.76
CA GLU A 303 20.61 12.61 -12.36
C GLU A 303 19.42 11.97 -11.65
N MET A 304 18.22 12.14 -12.22
CA MET A 304 17.08 11.30 -11.89
C MET A 304 16.86 10.30 -13.03
N GLN A 305 17.01 9.02 -12.72
CA GLN A 305 16.80 7.94 -13.67
C GLN A 305 15.47 7.25 -13.39
N ARG A 306 14.41 7.71 -14.07
CA ARG A 306 13.16 6.97 -14.20
C ARG A 306 13.35 5.78 -15.14
N LEU A 307 12.56 4.73 -14.90
CA LEU A 307 12.38 3.61 -15.84
C LEU A 307 11.86 4.13 -17.20
N SER A 308 12.66 3.96 -18.25
CA SER A 308 12.34 4.30 -19.65
C SER A 308 11.96 3.04 -20.44
N ALA A 309 11.53 3.23 -21.70
CA ALA A 309 11.28 2.11 -22.60
C ALA A 309 12.54 1.27 -22.87
N GLU A 310 13.70 1.92 -22.97
CA GLU A 310 15.00 1.28 -23.23
C GLU A 310 15.42 0.32 -22.12
N ASP A 311 15.09 0.65 -20.86
CA ASP A 311 15.41 -0.20 -19.71
C ASP A 311 14.81 -1.61 -19.88
N PHE A 312 13.63 -1.70 -20.49
CA PHE A 312 12.93 -2.97 -20.76
C PHE A 312 13.26 -3.57 -22.14
N GLY A 313 14.25 -3.01 -22.86
CA GLY A 313 14.63 -3.47 -24.20
C GLY A 313 13.61 -3.14 -25.30
N PHE A 314 12.69 -2.19 -25.06
CA PHE A 314 11.71 -1.80 -26.08
C PHE A 314 12.38 -0.94 -27.15
N SER A 315 12.04 -1.19 -28.42
CA SER A 315 12.65 -0.51 -29.56
C SER A 315 11.61 -0.20 -30.64
N SER A 316 11.97 0.73 -31.54
CA SER A 316 11.16 1.02 -32.73
C SER A 316 11.06 -0.17 -33.67
N GLU A 317 12.08 -1.03 -33.71
CA GLU A 317 12.08 -2.26 -34.53
C GLU A 317 11.02 -3.24 -34.01
N ALA A 318 10.97 -3.47 -32.69
CA ALA A 318 9.97 -4.32 -32.06
C ALA A 318 8.53 -3.82 -32.31
N TRP A 319 8.33 -2.49 -32.37
CA TRP A 319 7.02 -1.91 -32.73
C TRP A 319 6.60 -2.29 -34.15
N MET A 320 7.53 -2.21 -35.12
CA MET A 320 7.25 -2.53 -36.52
C MET A 320 7.01 -4.03 -36.75
N GLU A 321 7.62 -4.89 -35.94
CA GLU A 321 7.47 -6.35 -36.06
C GLU A 321 6.17 -6.86 -35.41
N SER A 322 5.87 -6.41 -34.18
CA SER A 322 4.75 -6.92 -33.38
C SER A 322 4.20 -5.85 -32.44
N GLY A 323 3.61 -4.79 -33.01
CA GLY A 323 3.14 -3.62 -32.25
C GLY A 323 2.17 -3.94 -31.10
N ASP A 324 1.24 -4.89 -31.29
CA ASP A 324 0.28 -5.30 -30.26
C ASP A 324 0.96 -6.06 -29.10
N GLU A 325 1.94 -6.92 -29.40
CA GLU A 325 2.72 -7.62 -28.37
C GLU A 325 3.61 -6.65 -27.62
N LEU A 326 4.26 -5.71 -28.32
CA LEU A 326 5.06 -4.67 -27.68
C LEU A 326 4.19 -3.80 -26.77
N LEU A 327 2.97 -3.45 -27.20
CA LEU A 327 2.03 -2.69 -26.39
C LEU A 327 1.59 -3.45 -25.13
N TYR A 328 1.36 -4.76 -25.25
CA TYR A 328 1.14 -5.64 -24.10
C TYR A 328 2.33 -5.59 -23.13
N ARG A 329 3.57 -5.77 -23.62
CA ARG A 329 4.79 -5.73 -22.80
C ARG A 329 5.00 -4.37 -22.12
N ILE A 330 4.75 -3.26 -22.83
CA ILE A 330 4.77 -1.90 -22.29
C ILE A 330 3.74 -1.76 -21.16
N ALA A 331 2.52 -2.27 -21.35
CA ALA A 331 1.50 -2.22 -20.31
C ALA A 331 1.91 -3.05 -19.06
N VAL A 332 2.57 -4.19 -19.26
CA VAL A 332 3.14 -5.00 -18.14
C VAL A 332 4.21 -4.21 -17.40
N ALA A 333 5.20 -3.66 -18.11
CA ALA A 333 6.23 -2.83 -17.51
C ALA A 333 5.64 -1.66 -16.71
N ALA A 334 4.61 -1.01 -17.25
CA ALA A 334 3.87 0.05 -16.55
C ALA A 334 3.23 -0.47 -15.27
N ALA A 335 2.48 -1.58 -15.30
CA ALA A 335 1.85 -2.10 -14.09
C ALA A 335 2.86 -2.54 -13.02
N LEU A 336 3.97 -3.18 -13.41
CA LEU A 336 5.02 -3.57 -12.47
C LEU A 336 5.64 -2.33 -11.81
N SER A 337 5.95 -1.30 -12.60
CA SER A 337 6.56 -0.05 -12.12
C SER A 337 5.73 0.69 -11.08
N PHE A 338 4.40 0.56 -11.11
CA PHE A 338 3.52 1.30 -10.20
C PHE A 338 2.86 0.42 -9.12
N ARG A 339 2.78 -0.90 -9.32
CA ARG A 339 1.98 -1.79 -8.45
C ARG A 339 2.77 -2.88 -7.75
N LEU A 340 3.99 -3.19 -8.19
CA LEU A 340 4.81 -4.23 -7.56
C LEU A 340 5.39 -3.77 -6.21
N GLN A 341 5.38 -2.46 -5.92
CA GLN A 341 5.92 -1.87 -4.69
C GLN A 341 7.39 -2.25 -4.45
N ARG A 342 8.19 -2.18 -5.51
CA ARG A 342 9.64 -2.44 -5.48
C ARG A 342 10.38 -1.28 -6.12
N GLY A 343 11.63 -1.09 -5.70
CA GLY A 343 12.58 -0.21 -6.36
C GLY A 343 12.87 -0.61 -7.81
N ARG A 344 13.56 0.27 -8.54
CA ARG A 344 13.93 0.12 -9.96
C ARG A 344 14.49 -1.27 -10.29
N GLU A 345 15.50 -1.72 -9.56
CA GLU A 345 16.11 -3.04 -9.77
C GLU A 345 15.13 -4.20 -9.57
N GLY A 346 14.24 -4.09 -8.58
CA GLY A 346 13.26 -5.13 -8.29
C GLY A 346 12.19 -5.23 -9.36
N VAL A 347 11.79 -4.11 -9.96
CA VAL A 347 10.88 -4.06 -11.11
C VAL A 347 11.55 -4.66 -12.35
N MET A 348 12.80 -4.28 -12.63
CA MET A 348 13.58 -4.81 -13.75
C MET A 348 13.76 -6.32 -13.65
N LYS A 349 14.23 -6.82 -12.50
CA LYS A 349 14.39 -8.26 -12.26
C LYS A 349 13.07 -9.03 -12.43
N ALA A 350 11.96 -8.47 -11.97
CA ALA A 350 10.66 -9.10 -12.12
C ALA A 350 10.20 -9.16 -13.58
N PHE A 351 10.42 -8.09 -14.35
CA PHE A 351 10.11 -8.06 -15.78
C PHE A 351 11.00 -9.03 -16.57
N GLU A 352 12.31 -9.00 -16.34
CA GLU A 352 13.28 -9.92 -16.96
C GLU A 352 12.96 -11.39 -16.67
N ALA A 353 12.58 -11.72 -15.43
CA ALA A 353 12.19 -13.08 -15.08
C ALA A 353 10.95 -13.56 -15.84
N LEU A 354 9.96 -12.68 -16.06
CA LEU A 354 8.79 -12.98 -16.87
C LEU A 354 9.15 -13.15 -18.35
N ASP A 355 10.05 -12.30 -18.87
CA ASP A 355 10.44 -12.32 -20.27
C ASP A 355 11.34 -13.51 -20.62
N GLN A 356 12.44 -13.70 -19.88
CA GLN A 356 13.37 -14.82 -20.08
C GLN A 356 12.73 -16.19 -19.80
N GLY A 357 11.72 -16.22 -18.93
CA GLY A 357 10.93 -17.42 -18.67
C GLY A 357 9.94 -17.77 -19.79
N GLY A 358 9.83 -16.95 -20.85
CA GLY A 358 8.85 -17.12 -21.94
C GLY A 358 7.41 -16.78 -21.54
N VAL A 359 7.17 -16.41 -20.29
CA VAL A 359 5.84 -16.23 -19.70
C VAL A 359 5.05 -15.11 -20.38
N LEU A 360 5.71 -13.99 -20.73
CA LEU A 360 5.04 -12.89 -21.43
C LEU A 360 4.52 -13.32 -22.80
N GLY A 361 5.33 -14.07 -23.56
CA GLY A 361 4.91 -14.61 -24.86
C GLY A 361 3.74 -15.58 -24.70
N ASP A 362 3.85 -16.51 -23.75
CA ASP A 362 2.78 -17.48 -23.50
C ASP A 362 1.45 -16.81 -23.15
N LEU A 363 1.49 -15.88 -22.19
CA LEU A 363 0.28 -15.15 -21.78
C LEU A 363 -0.33 -14.34 -22.92
N TYR A 364 0.49 -13.72 -23.77
CA TYR A 364 0.02 -12.95 -24.92
C TYR A 364 -0.70 -13.84 -25.94
N TYR A 365 -0.15 -15.02 -26.25
CA TYR A 365 -0.78 -15.98 -27.17
C TYR A 365 -1.87 -16.83 -26.53
N GLY A 366 -2.16 -16.63 -25.24
CA GLY A 366 -3.20 -17.35 -24.50
C GLY A 366 -2.81 -18.78 -24.15
N THR A 367 -1.51 -19.10 -24.15
CA THR A 367 -0.96 -20.35 -23.63
C THR A 367 -0.57 -20.18 -22.16
N ALA A 368 -0.37 -21.30 -21.47
CA ALA A 368 0.16 -21.32 -20.12
C ALA A 368 1.48 -22.11 -20.14
N PRO A 369 2.54 -21.63 -19.49
CA PRO A 369 3.78 -22.38 -19.37
C PRO A 369 3.50 -23.67 -18.58
N ASP A 370 4.04 -24.80 -19.05
CA ASP A 370 3.88 -26.10 -18.39
C ASP A 370 4.52 -26.12 -16.99
N GLU A 371 5.63 -25.39 -16.81
CA GLU A 371 6.30 -25.16 -15.53
C GLU A 371 6.64 -23.67 -15.37
N LEU A 372 6.25 -23.07 -14.24
CA LEU A 372 6.62 -21.70 -13.92
C LEU A 372 8.03 -21.67 -13.31
N PRO A 373 8.97 -20.89 -13.86
CA PRO A 373 10.30 -20.74 -13.26
C PRO A 373 10.20 -20.19 -11.83
N ASN A 374 10.99 -20.75 -10.90
CA ASN A 374 11.00 -20.32 -9.48
C ASN A 374 11.36 -18.83 -9.29
N ALA A 375 11.99 -18.21 -10.28
CA ALA A 375 12.33 -16.79 -10.27
C ALA A 375 11.13 -15.87 -10.57
N VAL A 376 10.01 -16.40 -11.06
CA VAL A 376 8.83 -15.61 -11.43
C VAL A 376 8.05 -15.25 -10.17
N ASP A 377 7.97 -13.95 -9.90
CA ASP A 377 7.18 -13.41 -8.81
C ASP A 377 5.68 -13.57 -9.08
N ALA A 378 4.95 -14.13 -8.10
CA ALA A 378 3.51 -14.42 -8.25
C ALA A 378 2.65 -13.16 -8.46
N GLN A 379 3.03 -12.02 -7.85
CA GLN A 379 2.32 -10.76 -8.04
C GLN A 379 2.61 -10.18 -9.43
N ALA A 380 3.86 -10.29 -9.90
CA ALA A 380 4.23 -9.89 -11.25
C ALA A 380 3.49 -10.72 -12.32
N LEU A 381 3.42 -12.04 -12.13
CA LEU A 381 2.65 -12.95 -12.97
C LEU A 381 1.16 -12.56 -13.02
N MET A 382 0.55 -12.33 -11.85
CA MET A 382 -0.86 -11.91 -11.77
C MET A 382 -1.12 -10.62 -12.56
N LEU A 383 -0.25 -9.62 -12.42
CA LEU A 383 -0.36 -8.36 -13.16
C LEU A 383 -0.25 -8.60 -14.67
N ALA A 384 0.74 -9.38 -15.10
CA ALA A 384 0.94 -9.73 -16.51
C ALA A 384 -0.27 -10.47 -17.11
N SER A 385 -0.85 -11.42 -16.39
CA SER A 385 -2.04 -12.16 -16.84
C SER A 385 -3.29 -11.28 -16.95
N LEU A 386 -3.48 -10.33 -16.02
CA LEU A 386 -4.59 -9.38 -16.07
C LEU A 386 -4.50 -8.48 -17.30
N ILE A 387 -3.29 -8.04 -17.66
CA ILE A 387 -3.06 -7.19 -18.82
C ILE A 387 -3.24 -7.98 -20.11
N ALA A 388 -2.73 -9.21 -20.18
CA ALA A 388 -2.90 -10.08 -21.35
C ALA A 388 -4.39 -10.26 -21.69
N ARG A 389 -5.21 -10.51 -20.66
CA ARG A 389 -6.67 -10.57 -20.82
C ARG A 389 -7.27 -9.27 -21.36
N ARG A 390 -6.79 -8.10 -20.95
CA ARG A 390 -7.29 -6.81 -21.46
C ARG A 390 -6.88 -6.55 -22.89
N CYS A 391 -5.64 -6.86 -23.25
CA CYS A 391 -5.17 -6.78 -24.64
C CYS A 391 -5.98 -7.72 -25.54
N ALA A 392 -6.32 -8.94 -25.08
CA ALA A 392 -7.19 -9.86 -25.82
C ALA A 392 -8.63 -9.33 -26.03
N GLU A 393 -9.13 -8.45 -25.14
CA GLU A 393 -10.43 -7.78 -25.29
C GLU A 393 -10.38 -6.61 -26.31
N ALA A 394 -9.20 -6.17 -26.73
CA ALA A 394 -8.97 -5.06 -27.65
C ALA A 394 -7.94 -5.45 -28.73
N PRO A 395 -8.29 -6.34 -29.68
CA PRO A 395 -7.39 -6.75 -30.75
C PRO A 395 -7.06 -5.57 -31.69
N GLU A 396 -5.90 -5.63 -32.35
CA GLU A 396 -5.42 -4.60 -33.30
C GLU A 396 -5.32 -3.20 -32.66
N LEU A 397 -4.97 -3.14 -31.38
CA LEU A 397 -4.85 -1.90 -30.63
C LEU A 397 -3.73 -1.03 -31.20
N ALA A 398 -2.60 -1.62 -31.57
CA ALA A 398 -1.48 -0.93 -32.22
C ALA A 398 -1.91 -0.29 -33.55
N ALA A 399 -2.56 -1.05 -34.43
CA ALA A 399 -3.07 -0.52 -35.71
C ALA A 399 -4.16 0.54 -35.51
N THR A 400 -4.89 0.50 -34.40
CA THR A 400 -5.86 1.54 -34.03
C THR A 400 -5.15 2.81 -33.56
N LEU A 401 -4.08 2.70 -32.79
CA LEU A 401 -3.28 3.84 -32.32
C LEU A 401 -2.60 4.57 -33.48
N GLU A 402 -2.07 3.85 -34.47
CA GLU A 402 -1.44 4.44 -35.66
C GLU A 402 -2.38 5.31 -36.51
N LYS A 403 -3.70 5.07 -36.42
CA LYS A 403 -4.71 5.84 -37.15
C LYS A 403 -5.09 7.15 -36.47
N GLN A 404 -4.68 7.35 -35.21
CA GLN A 404 -5.04 8.53 -34.45
C GLN A 404 -4.29 9.77 -34.96
N GLN A 405 -4.90 10.94 -34.79
CA GLN A 405 -4.37 12.21 -35.30
C GLN A 405 -3.85 13.12 -34.18
N SER A 406 -4.13 12.77 -32.93
CA SER A 406 -3.75 13.54 -31.75
C SER A 406 -3.39 12.62 -30.58
N ALA A 407 -2.61 13.16 -29.63
CA ALA A 407 -2.31 12.45 -28.38
C ALA A 407 -3.57 12.24 -27.54
N SER A 408 -4.53 13.16 -27.59
CA SER A 408 -5.83 13.01 -26.93
C SER A 408 -6.60 11.79 -27.43
N ASP A 409 -6.66 11.59 -28.75
CA ASP A 409 -7.38 10.45 -29.33
C ASP A 409 -6.67 9.12 -28.99
N ALA A 410 -5.33 9.10 -29.11
CA ALA A 410 -4.52 7.94 -28.72
C ALA A 410 -4.68 7.58 -27.23
N PHE A 411 -4.67 8.59 -26.34
CA PHE A 411 -4.93 8.37 -24.92
C PHE A 411 -6.34 7.81 -24.69
N GLY A 412 -7.36 8.33 -25.35
CA GLY A 412 -8.73 7.82 -25.26
C GLY A 412 -8.87 6.36 -25.69
N VAL A 413 -8.15 5.97 -26.76
CA VAL A 413 -8.08 4.56 -27.21
C VAL A 413 -7.43 3.67 -26.13
N LEU A 414 -6.29 4.10 -25.56
CA LEU A 414 -5.63 3.36 -24.48
C LEU A 414 -6.49 3.28 -23.22
N GLU A 415 -7.16 4.37 -22.84
CA GLU A 415 -8.05 4.41 -21.67
C GLU A 415 -9.24 3.47 -21.85
N GLN A 416 -9.84 3.44 -23.05
CA GLN A 416 -10.96 2.54 -23.33
C GLN A 416 -10.54 1.06 -23.23
N ALA A 417 -9.35 0.73 -23.75
CA ALA A 417 -8.83 -0.64 -23.78
C ALA A 417 -8.32 -1.11 -22.41
N LEU A 418 -7.51 -0.28 -21.73
CA LEU A 418 -6.72 -0.69 -20.56
C LEU A 418 -7.08 0.07 -19.27
N GLY A 419 -7.82 1.19 -19.37
CA GLY A 419 -8.08 2.11 -18.27
C GLY A 419 -9.08 1.63 -17.22
N ARG A 420 -9.88 0.59 -17.51
CA ARG A 420 -10.99 0.11 -16.66
C ARG A 420 -10.49 -0.60 -15.38
N GLY A 421 -10.10 0.20 -14.39
CA GLY A 421 -9.69 -0.22 -13.04
C GLY A 421 -8.28 -0.79 -12.95
N LEU A 422 -7.60 -0.97 -14.09
CA LEU A 422 -6.27 -1.58 -14.15
C LEU A 422 -5.18 -0.53 -14.29
N LEU A 423 -5.27 0.38 -15.26
CA LEU A 423 -4.25 1.40 -15.51
C LEU A 423 -4.89 2.79 -15.45
N ARG A 424 -4.26 3.76 -14.77
CA ARG A 424 -4.68 5.17 -14.75
C ARG A 424 -3.49 6.07 -14.96
N ILE A 425 -2.62 6.17 -13.95
CA ILE A 425 -1.36 6.93 -14.04
C ILE A 425 -0.39 6.17 -14.96
N GLU A 426 -0.48 4.85 -14.95
CA GLU A 426 0.29 3.95 -15.81
C GLU A 426 0.09 4.28 -17.30
N LEU A 427 -1.10 4.77 -17.72
CA LEU A 427 -1.32 5.17 -19.11
C LEU A 427 -0.45 6.35 -19.55
N PHE A 428 -0.17 7.31 -18.67
CA PHE A 428 0.78 8.40 -18.96
C PHE A 428 2.21 7.86 -19.10
N TRP A 429 2.57 6.82 -18.33
CA TRP A 429 3.84 6.14 -18.51
C TRP A 429 3.90 5.42 -19.86
N MET A 430 2.82 4.74 -20.25
CA MET A 430 2.73 4.09 -21.56
C MET A 430 2.82 5.08 -22.71
N MET A 431 2.15 6.23 -22.63
CA MET A 431 2.27 7.30 -23.66
C MET A 431 3.72 7.74 -23.84
N ALA A 432 4.47 7.88 -22.73
CA ALA A 432 5.90 8.20 -22.80
C ALA A 432 6.73 7.06 -23.38
N ALA A 433 6.51 5.81 -22.97
CA ALA A 433 7.23 4.67 -23.53
C ALA A 433 6.96 4.48 -25.03
N LEU A 434 5.73 4.71 -25.48
CA LEU A 434 5.36 4.68 -26.90
C LEU A 434 5.95 5.85 -27.69
N ALA A 435 6.13 7.01 -27.06
CA ALA A 435 6.86 8.14 -27.64
C ALA A 435 8.35 7.81 -27.80
N ASP A 436 8.97 7.21 -26.78
CA ASP A 436 10.39 6.83 -26.76
C ASP A 436 10.73 5.83 -27.88
N VAL A 437 9.87 4.81 -28.12
CA VAL A 437 10.03 3.87 -29.25
C VAL A 437 9.59 4.47 -30.59
N GLY A 438 9.12 5.71 -30.60
CA GLY A 438 8.73 6.43 -31.81
C GLY A 438 7.39 6.02 -32.43
N ALA A 439 6.56 5.26 -31.69
CA ALA A 439 5.23 4.82 -32.10
C ALA A 439 4.22 5.98 -32.09
N LEU A 440 4.36 6.95 -31.17
CA LEU A 440 3.51 8.15 -31.12
C LEU A 440 4.33 9.41 -31.47
N ARG A 441 3.82 10.20 -32.42
CA ARG A 441 4.47 11.44 -32.89
C ARG A 441 3.45 12.53 -33.15
N PHE A 442 2.76 12.95 -32.08
CA PHE A 442 1.75 13.99 -32.17
C PHE A 442 2.28 15.36 -31.73
N PRO A 443 1.82 16.47 -32.32
CA PRO A 443 2.21 17.81 -31.88
C PRO A 443 1.83 18.12 -30.43
N ASP A 444 0.74 17.54 -29.93
CA ASP A 444 0.19 17.73 -28.59
C ASP A 444 0.66 16.67 -27.58
N LEU A 445 1.62 15.81 -27.95
CA LEU A 445 2.05 14.68 -27.12
C LEU A 445 2.61 15.10 -25.76
N GLY A 446 3.28 16.26 -25.68
CA GLY A 446 3.87 16.78 -24.44
C GLY A 446 2.89 16.88 -23.27
N ASP A 447 1.61 17.14 -23.54
CA ASP A 447 0.54 17.23 -22.53
C ASP A 447 0.29 15.90 -21.79
N TYR A 448 0.76 14.77 -22.35
CA TYR A 448 0.52 13.42 -21.87
C TYR A 448 1.79 12.70 -21.39
N LEU A 449 2.96 13.32 -21.50
CA LEU A 449 4.25 12.72 -21.14
C LEU A 449 4.58 12.87 -19.64
N ALA A 450 4.06 13.92 -19.01
CA ALA A 450 4.25 14.15 -17.59
C ALA A 450 3.40 13.17 -16.77
N LEU A 451 4.00 12.48 -15.80
CA LEU A 451 3.23 11.66 -14.86
C LEU A 451 2.58 12.54 -13.79
N PRO A 452 1.24 12.65 -13.75
CA PRO A 452 0.56 13.46 -12.74
C PRO A 452 0.50 12.70 -11.41
N ARG A 453 1.63 12.29 -10.83
CA ARG A 453 1.70 11.61 -9.52
C ARG A 453 1.18 12.54 -8.41
N ARG A 454 0.75 11.98 -7.28
CA ARG A 454 0.25 12.81 -6.17
C ARG A 454 1.21 13.91 -5.74
N LEU A 455 2.50 13.60 -5.57
CA LEU A 455 3.47 14.62 -5.16
C LEU A 455 3.64 15.74 -6.21
N VAL A 456 3.55 15.41 -7.51
CA VAL A 456 3.54 16.40 -8.60
C VAL A 456 2.29 17.27 -8.51
N ARG A 457 1.12 16.66 -8.36
CA ARG A 457 -0.17 17.39 -8.24
C ARG A 457 -0.21 18.28 -7.01
N ASP A 458 0.28 17.80 -5.87
CA ASP A 458 0.42 18.58 -4.63
C ASP A 458 1.34 19.79 -4.84
N THR A 459 2.45 19.59 -5.55
CA THR A 459 3.40 20.67 -5.89
C THR A 459 2.75 21.71 -6.81
N LEU A 460 2.09 21.27 -7.87
CA LEU A 460 1.37 22.15 -8.80
C LEU A 460 0.26 22.95 -8.12
N PHE A 461 -0.50 22.29 -7.23
CA PHE A 461 -1.51 22.95 -6.42
C PHE A 461 -0.92 24.06 -5.55
N ARG A 462 0.19 23.78 -4.84
CA ARG A 462 0.91 24.75 -4.01
C ARG A 462 1.46 25.93 -4.81
N LEU A 463 1.99 25.66 -6.00
CA LEU A 463 2.49 26.66 -6.94
C LEU A 463 1.36 27.41 -7.68
N GLY A 464 0.11 27.06 -7.43
CA GLY A 464 -1.05 27.78 -7.94
C GLY A 464 -1.55 27.32 -9.31
N TYR A 465 -0.89 26.37 -9.97
CA TYR A 465 -1.29 25.83 -11.28
C TYR A 465 -2.58 25.00 -11.22
N LEU A 466 -2.79 24.27 -10.12
CA LEU A 466 -4.01 23.50 -9.90
C LEU A 466 -4.91 24.14 -8.84
N ALA A 467 -6.22 23.98 -9.04
CA ALA A 467 -7.24 24.35 -8.05
C ALA A 467 -7.45 23.25 -6.99
N THR A 468 -7.06 22.01 -7.27
CA THR A 468 -7.12 20.88 -6.34
C THR A 468 -6.04 19.85 -6.70
N PRO A 469 -5.37 19.22 -5.71
CA PRO A 469 -4.44 18.13 -5.98
C PRO A 469 -5.15 16.77 -6.17
N TYR A 470 -6.46 16.70 -5.87
CA TYR A 470 -7.25 15.47 -5.82
C TYR A 470 -7.80 15.07 -7.20
N ALA A 471 -6.91 14.77 -8.14
CA ALA A 471 -7.28 14.12 -9.41
C ALA A 471 -7.30 12.60 -9.26
N HIS A 472 -8.33 11.94 -9.80
CA HIS A 472 -8.54 10.50 -9.64
C HIS A 472 -9.04 9.79 -10.91
N ASP A 473 -9.41 10.52 -11.94
CA ASP A 473 -9.87 10.02 -13.25
C ASP A 473 -9.11 10.70 -14.39
N ALA A 474 -9.24 10.23 -15.63
CA ALA A 474 -8.54 10.84 -16.77
C ALA A 474 -8.91 12.30 -16.98
N ALA A 475 -10.19 12.64 -16.80
CA ALA A 475 -10.69 14.01 -16.96
C ALA A 475 -9.98 15.01 -16.02
N SER A 476 -9.57 14.57 -14.83
CA SER A 476 -8.80 15.38 -13.88
C SER A 476 -7.28 15.19 -13.97
N LEU A 477 -6.80 14.02 -14.41
CA LEU A 477 -5.37 13.72 -14.52
C LEU A 477 -4.72 14.35 -15.77
N VAL A 478 -5.41 14.40 -16.91
CA VAL A 478 -4.89 15.00 -18.15
C VAL A 478 -4.60 16.50 -17.98
N PRO A 479 -5.53 17.32 -17.43
CA PRO A 479 -5.20 18.71 -17.11
C PRO A 479 -4.02 18.85 -16.15
N ALA A 480 -3.89 17.95 -15.17
CA ALA A 480 -2.76 17.98 -14.25
C ALA A 480 -1.42 17.67 -14.94
N ALA A 481 -1.39 16.76 -15.91
CA ALA A 481 -0.21 16.46 -16.71
C ALA A 481 0.17 17.66 -17.62
N ARG A 482 -0.81 18.31 -18.25
CA ARG A 482 -0.59 19.55 -19.02
C ARG A 482 -0.02 20.66 -18.15
N GLU A 483 -0.59 20.90 -16.97
CA GLU A 483 -0.07 21.91 -16.05
C GLU A 483 1.32 21.55 -15.51
N ALA A 484 1.63 20.25 -15.36
CA ALA A 484 3.00 19.82 -15.07
C ALA A 484 3.96 20.25 -16.18
N HIS A 485 3.61 19.96 -17.43
CA HIS A 485 4.40 20.33 -18.60
C HIS A 485 4.59 21.86 -18.70
N ARG A 486 3.53 22.64 -18.46
CA ARG A 486 3.58 24.11 -18.42
C ARG A 486 4.48 24.64 -17.28
N ALA A 487 4.39 24.06 -16.09
CA ALA A 487 5.17 24.49 -14.94
C ALA A 487 6.67 24.21 -15.11
N ALA A 488 7.01 23.17 -15.88
CA ALA A 488 8.39 22.80 -16.20
C ALA A 488 8.88 23.37 -17.55
N ASP A 489 8.26 24.45 -18.05
CA ASP A 489 8.62 25.14 -19.29
C ASP A 489 8.73 24.22 -20.51
N GLY A 490 7.78 23.28 -20.64
CA GLY A 490 7.73 22.36 -21.76
C GLY A 490 8.77 21.24 -21.71
N ALA A 491 9.42 21.00 -20.56
CA ALA A 491 10.33 19.87 -20.42
C ALA A 491 9.61 18.53 -20.71
N THR A 492 10.25 17.67 -21.50
CA THR A 492 9.74 16.32 -21.84
C THR A 492 9.47 15.47 -20.61
N ARG A 493 10.24 15.69 -19.53
CA ARG A 493 10.13 14.98 -18.23
C ARG A 493 9.71 15.93 -17.11
N ALA A 494 8.63 16.67 -17.36
CA ALA A 494 8.16 17.71 -16.45
C ALA A 494 7.85 17.22 -15.03
N ASP A 495 7.37 15.98 -14.87
CA ASP A 495 7.14 15.39 -13.55
C ASP A 495 8.43 15.21 -12.75
N GLU A 496 9.53 14.84 -13.39
CA GLU A 496 10.84 14.71 -12.73
C GLU A 496 11.37 16.07 -12.27
N VAL A 497 11.25 17.10 -13.13
CA VAL A 497 11.61 18.48 -12.78
C VAL A 497 10.85 18.92 -11.53
N LEU A 498 9.54 18.71 -11.50
CA LEU A 498 8.67 19.13 -10.40
C LEU A 498 8.91 18.31 -9.13
N LEU A 499 9.18 17.01 -9.23
CA LEU A 499 9.55 16.17 -8.09
C LEU A 499 10.89 16.61 -7.50
N ALA A 500 11.91 16.83 -8.34
CA ALA A 500 13.21 17.33 -7.92
C ALA A 500 13.06 18.66 -7.19
N PHE A 501 12.30 19.56 -7.81
CA PHE A 501 12.03 20.88 -7.30
C PHE A 501 11.34 20.81 -5.94
N ALA A 502 10.28 20.00 -5.82
CA ALA A 502 9.55 19.82 -4.57
C ALA A 502 10.48 19.35 -3.44
N LEU A 503 11.35 18.38 -3.71
CA LEU A 503 12.25 17.78 -2.73
C LEU A 503 13.39 18.72 -2.33
N LYS A 504 14.09 19.32 -3.29
CA LYS A 504 15.27 20.18 -3.04
C LYS A 504 14.88 21.58 -2.59
N ALA A 505 13.88 22.21 -3.20
CA ALA A 505 13.40 23.53 -2.78
C ALA A 505 12.56 23.46 -1.50
N GLY A 506 12.21 22.25 -1.03
CA GLY A 506 11.37 22.05 0.14
C GLY A 506 9.92 22.45 -0.09
N CYS A 507 9.49 22.52 -1.36
CA CYS A 507 8.11 22.80 -1.77
C CYS A 507 7.17 21.58 -1.66
N ALA A 508 7.69 20.43 -1.18
CA ALA A 508 6.94 19.20 -0.92
C ALA A 508 6.02 19.27 0.31
N TYR A 509 5.25 18.20 0.55
CA TYR A 509 4.41 18.03 1.73
C TYR A 509 5.24 18.24 3.00
N GLY A 510 4.85 19.27 3.77
CA GLY A 510 5.71 19.86 4.77
C GLY A 510 6.78 20.76 4.14
N CYS A 511 6.39 21.97 3.72
CA CYS A 511 7.26 23.15 3.50
C CYS A 511 7.35 24.02 4.79
N ALA A 512 8.49 24.62 5.12
CA ALA A 512 8.74 25.17 6.47
C ALA A 512 8.11 26.55 6.64
N HIS A 513 7.42 27.04 5.60
CA HIS A 513 6.87 28.38 5.51
C HIS A 513 7.90 29.44 5.92
N ARG A 514 9.11 29.37 5.35
CA ARG A 514 10.12 30.39 5.64
C ARG A 514 9.61 31.72 5.10
N ARG A 515 9.63 32.77 5.94
CA ARG A 515 9.33 34.16 5.53
C ARG A 515 10.18 34.63 4.34
N SER A 516 11.34 34.00 4.15
CA SER A 516 12.30 34.24 3.08
C SER A 516 12.21 33.26 1.91
N CYS A 517 11.14 32.47 1.78
CA CYS A 517 10.98 31.59 0.62
C CYS A 517 10.96 32.45 -0.65
N GLU A 518 11.70 32.04 -1.68
CA GLU A 518 11.79 32.81 -2.91
C GLU A 518 10.54 32.63 -3.78
N TYR A 519 9.83 31.51 -3.67
CA TYR A 519 8.69 31.19 -4.53
C TYR A 519 7.36 31.74 -3.99
N ALA A 520 6.51 32.23 -4.89
CA ALA A 520 5.11 32.49 -4.59
C ALA A 520 4.39 31.14 -4.43
N CYS A 521 3.72 30.91 -3.30
CA CYS A 521 2.93 29.72 -3.08
C CYS A 521 1.63 30.07 -2.37
N ARG A 522 0.59 29.23 -2.53
CA ARG A 522 -0.72 29.47 -1.91
C ARG A 522 -0.62 29.69 -0.40
N GLU A 523 0.28 28.94 0.24
CA GLU A 523 0.59 29.03 1.67
C GLU A 523 1.25 30.35 2.12
N ARG A 524 1.71 31.21 1.18
CA ARG A 524 2.26 32.56 1.46
C ARG A 524 1.31 33.70 1.07
N ALA A 525 0.41 33.44 0.12
CA ALA A 525 -0.59 34.41 -0.31
C ALA A 525 -1.70 34.58 0.75
N GLU A 526 -1.91 33.55 1.56
CA GLU A 526 -2.67 33.54 2.81
C GLU A 526 -1.81 33.96 4.01
#